data_AF-A0A7J7L3V6-F1
#
_entry.id   AF-A0A7J7L3V6-F1
#
_cell.length_a   1.000
_cell.length_b   1.000
_cell.length_c   1.000
_cell.angle_alpha   90.00
_cell.angle_beta   90.00
_cell.angle_gamma   90.00
#
_symmetry.space_group_name_H-M   'P 1'
#
loop_
_entity.id
_entity.type
_entity.pdbx_description
1 polymer ?
#
loop_
_entity_poly.entity_id
_entity_poly.type
_entity_poly.pdbx_seq_one_letter_code
_entity_poly.pdbx_strand_id
1 'polypeptide(L)'
;MRNQYAELKPVPCITYADAERLREKCATPILKQVRNDVIRFRYGDEQHLEEALKRIFQYGQGGGISRRSAPILEMIREEVTEDGKYSLVMVFKAKDLQLSDFEKRQAKIASFFGPGITAEIGMGESNKYEVRLISETTL
;
A
#
# COMPACT_ATOMS: atom_id res chain seq x y z
N MET A 1 32.25 -5.68 11.41
CA MET A 1 31.39 -5.26 10.29
C MET A 1 30.24 -4.45 10.88
N ARG A 2 30.09 -3.17 10.53
CA ARG A 2 28.95 -2.35 10.99
C ARG A 2 27.74 -2.77 10.16
N ASN A 3 26.70 -3.32 10.80
CA ASN A 3 25.38 -3.40 10.17
C ASN A 3 24.92 -1.97 9.91
N GLN A 4 24.99 -1.54 8.66
CA GLN A 4 24.44 -0.27 8.22
C GLN A 4 22.93 -0.49 8.16
N TYR A 5 22.26 -0.29 9.30
CA TYR A 5 20.81 -0.42 9.41
C TYR A 5 20.18 0.50 8.35
N ALA A 6 19.50 -0.08 7.37
CA ALA A 6 18.86 0.67 6.30
C ALA A 6 17.69 1.46 6.89
N GLU A 7 17.91 2.75 7.13
CA GLU A 7 16.86 3.68 7.56
C GLU A 7 15.90 3.91 6.39
N LEU A 8 14.63 3.53 6.58
CA LEU A 8 13.58 3.84 5.61
C LEU A 8 12.86 5.11 6.06
N LYS A 9 12.96 6.14 5.22
CA LYS A 9 12.29 7.42 5.45
C LYS A 9 10.77 7.24 5.45
N PRO A 10 10.04 8.03 6.24
CA PRO A 10 8.59 8.09 6.17
C PRO A 10 8.16 8.60 4.79
N VAL A 11 7.05 8.08 4.28
CA VAL A 11 6.38 8.64 3.09
C VAL A 11 5.35 9.67 3.53
N PRO A 12 5.11 10.73 2.72
CA PRO A 12 4.03 11.67 2.97
C PRO A 12 2.67 10.98 3.06
N CYS A 13 1.82 11.49 3.95
CA CYS A 13 0.42 11.06 4.10
C CYS A 13 -0.49 12.26 3.92
N ILE A 14 -1.39 12.19 2.95
CA ILE A 14 -2.47 13.18 2.79
C ILE A 14 -3.73 12.58 3.38
N THR A 15 -4.35 13.27 4.33
CA THR A 15 -5.60 12.81 4.96
C THR A 15 -6.69 13.82 4.64
N TYR A 16 -7.72 13.41 3.91
CA TYR A 16 -8.89 14.26 3.68
C TYR A 16 -9.76 14.31 4.95
N ALA A 17 -10.43 15.44 5.19
CA ALA A 17 -11.12 15.72 6.45
C ALA A 17 -12.27 14.73 6.75
N ASP A 18 -12.91 14.20 5.71
CA ASP A 18 -13.92 13.15 5.78
C ASP A 18 -13.33 11.78 6.12
N ALA A 19 -12.21 11.43 5.50
CA ALA A 19 -11.48 10.19 5.79
C ALA A 19 -10.96 10.17 7.23
N GLU A 20 -10.50 11.32 7.76
CA GLU A 20 -10.09 11.44 9.16
C GLU A 20 -11.22 11.07 10.13
N ARG A 21 -12.45 11.51 9.85
CA ARG A 21 -13.63 11.19 10.68
C ARG A 21 -13.99 9.71 10.63
N LEU A 22 -13.81 9.06 9.48
CA LEU A 22 -14.12 7.64 9.31
C LEU A 22 -13.02 6.73 9.84
N ARG A 23 -11.76 7.18 9.89
CA ARG A 23 -10.61 6.34 10.29
C ARG A 23 -10.82 5.63 11.61
N GLU A 24 -11.30 6.32 12.65
CA GLU A 24 -11.42 5.69 13.97
C GLU A 24 -12.45 4.56 14.00
N LYS A 25 -13.53 4.72 13.22
CA LYS A 25 -14.69 3.82 13.24
C LYS A 25 -14.60 2.71 12.18
N CYS A 26 -14.03 3.01 11.02
CA CYS A 26 -14.07 2.15 9.84
C CYS A 26 -12.71 1.56 9.46
N ALA A 27 -11.57 2.15 9.86
CA ALA A 27 -10.28 1.58 9.48
C ALA A 27 -10.02 0.27 10.25
N THR A 28 -9.78 -0.81 9.51
CA THR A 28 -9.42 -2.11 10.11
C THR A 28 -8.02 -2.03 10.76
N PRO A 29 -7.70 -2.91 11.73
CA PRO A 29 -6.41 -2.88 12.42
C PRO A 29 -5.19 -2.88 11.49
N ILE A 30 -5.26 -3.66 10.40
CA ILE A 30 -4.21 -3.74 9.40
C ILE A 30 -4.07 -2.46 8.57
N LEU A 31 -5.16 -1.74 8.25
CA LEU A 31 -5.07 -0.43 7.60
C LEU A 31 -4.41 0.61 8.52
N LYS A 32 -4.78 0.61 9.81
CA LYS A 32 -4.12 1.45 10.83
C LYS A 32 -2.64 1.10 10.95
N GLN A 33 -2.29 -0.20 10.92
CA GLN A 33 -0.91 -0.67 10.95
C GLN A 33 -0.11 -0.22 9.73
N VAL A 34 -0.61 -0.46 8.51
CA VAL A 34 0.07 -0.06 7.26
C VAL A 34 0.33 1.44 7.26
N ARG A 35 -0.67 2.25 7.59
CA ARG A 35 -0.53 3.71 7.71
C ARG A 35 0.59 4.07 8.68
N ASN A 36 0.54 3.55 9.92
CA ASN A 36 1.51 3.90 10.96
C ASN A 36 2.92 3.44 10.61
N ASP A 37 3.06 2.30 9.92
CA ASP A 37 4.36 1.78 9.50
C ASP A 37 5.02 2.65 8.43
N VAL A 38 4.26 3.22 7.49
CA VAL A 38 4.86 3.96 6.38
C VAL A 38 5.09 5.45 6.66
N ILE A 39 4.39 6.05 7.63
CA ILE A 39 4.52 7.48 7.96
C ILE A 39 5.56 7.78 9.05
N ARG A 40 6.22 6.76 9.58
CA ARG A 40 7.30 6.89 10.57
C ARG A 40 8.62 6.42 9.99
N PHE A 41 9.72 6.85 10.61
CA PHE A 41 11.02 6.24 10.36
C PHE A 41 10.98 4.78 10.78
N ARG A 42 11.41 3.90 9.88
CA ARG A 42 11.57 2.47 10.15
C ARG A 42 13.05 2.15 10.21
N TYR A 43 13.42 1.30 11.16
CA TYR A 43 14.81 0.93 11.42
C TYR A 43 14.98 -0.59 11.37
N GLY A 44 16.06 -1.06 10.74
CA GLY A 44 16.43 -2.48 10.75
C GLY A 44 15.39 -3.38 10.06
N ASP A 45 14.91 -4.39 10.79
CA ASP A 45 14.03 -5.46 10.30
C ASP A 45 12.54 -5.05 10.21
N GLU A 46 12.18 -3.81 10.55
CA GLU A 46 10.80 -3.30 10.45
C GLU A 46 10.39 -2.98 9.00
N GLN A 47 10.36 -4.00 8.14
CA GLN A 47 10.02 -3.87 6.72
C GLN A 47 8.68 -4.51 6.35
N HIS A 48 7.66 -4.43 7.23
CA HIS A 48 6.38 -5.14 7.03
C HIS A 48 5.76 -4.94 5.64
N LEU A 49 5.70 -3.69 5.14
CA LEU A 49 5.16 -3.43 3.80
C LEU A 49 6.09 -3.93 2.68
N GLU A 50 7.41 -3.80 2.81
CA GLU A 50 8.33 -4.27 1.76
C GLU A 50 8.29 -5.79 1.64
N GLU A 51 8.20 -6.50 2.77
CA GLU A 51 7.99 -7.95 2.81
C GLU A 51 6.64 -8.35 2.21
N ALA A 52 5.58 -7.59 2.52
CA ALA A 52 4.28 -7.78 1.90
C ALA A 52 4.36 -7.67 0.38
N LEU A 53 5.00 -6.61 -0.13
CA LEU A 53 5.18 -6.40 -1.57
C LEU A 53 6.03 -7.50 -2.21
N LYS A 54 7.14 -7.91 -1.57
CA LYS A 54 7.95 -9.06 -2.01
C LYS A 54 7.10 -10.32 -2.20
N ARG A 55 6.18 -10.60 -1.27
CA ARG A 55 5.27 -11.77 -1.31
C ARG A 55 4.17 -11.62 -2.35
N ILE A 56 3.55 -10.45 -2.45
CA ILE A 56 2.45 -10.16 -3.40
C ILE A 56 2.97 -10.25 -4.83
N PHE A 57 4.07 -9.55 -5.12
CA PHE A 57 4.66 -9.41 -6.45
C PHE A 57 5.68 -10.49 -6.80
N GLN A 58 6.03 -11.37 -5.84
CA GLN A 58 6.90 -12.53 -6.06
C GLN A 58 8.25 -12.15 -6.68
N TYR A 59 8.95 -11.19 -6.08
CA TYR A 59 10.15 -10.61 -6.68
C TYR A 59 11.22 -11.65 -7.03
N GLY A 60 11.59 -11.72 -8.31
CA GLY A 60 12.60 -12.64 -8.84
C GLY A 60 12.17 -14.10 -8.88
N GLN A 61 10.87 -14.40 -8.74
CA GLN A 61 10.31 -15.74 -8.89
C GLN A 61 9.57 -15.88 -10.24
N GLY A 62 9.40 -17.12 -10.72
CA GLY A 62 8.63 -17.40 -11.93
C GLY A 62 7.17 -16.93 -11.79
N GLY A 63 6.69 -16.12 -12.74
CA GLY A 63 5.38 -15.46 -12.68
C GLY A 63 5.33 -14.15 -11.88
N GLY A 64 6.43 -13.80 -11.20
CA GLY A 64 6.61 -12.54 -10.48
C GLY A 64 7.16 -11.40 -11.33
N ILE A 65 7.63 -10.33 -10.68
CA ILE A 65 8.36 -9.24 -11.32
C ILE A 65 9.86 -9.30 -11.02
N SER A 66 10.68 -8.65 -11.82
CA SER A 66 12.12 -8.47 -11.52
C SER A 66 12.33 -7.72 -10.20
N ARG A 67 13.33 -8.13 -9.41
CA ARG A 67 13.72 -7.42 -8.16
C ARG A 67 14.06 -5.95 -8.40
N ARG A 68 14.62 -5.63 -9.57
CA ARG A 68 15.01 -4.25 -9.95
C ARG A 68 13.80 -3.38 -10.32
N SER A 69 12.66 -4.00 -10.59
CA SER A 69 11.42 -3.35 -11.02
C SER A 69 10.41 -3.26 -9.86
N ALA A 70 10.87 -3.47 -8.62
CA ALA A 70 10.03 -3.37 -7.44
C ALA A 70 9.36 -1.98 -7.36
N PRO A 71 8.03 -1.91 -7.20
CA PRO A 71 7.34 -0.64 -7.03
C PRO A 71 7.80 0.05 -5.75
N ILE A 72 8.06 1.35 -5.83
CA ILE A 72 8.49 2.17 -4.69
C ILE A 72 7.29 2.96 -4.19
N LEU A 73 6.93 2.80 -2.91
CA LEU A 73 5.89 3.62 -2.29
C LEU A 73 6.38 5.07 -2.19
N GLU A 74 5.71 5.99 -2.86
CA GLU A 74 6.05 7.42 -2.81
C GLU A 74 5.22 8.19 -1.78
N MET A 75 3.97 7.80 -1.57
CA MET A 75 3.06 8.45 -0.63
C MET A 75 1.86 7.55 -0.31
N ILE A 76 1.14 7.90 0.75
CA ILE A 76 -0.20 7.38 1.02
C ILE A 76 -1.24 8.50 1.07
N ARG A 77 -2.50 8.16 0.80
CA ARG A 77 -3.64 9.05 1.01
C ARG A 77 -4.74 8.31 1.77
N GLU A 78 -5.42 9.02 2.65
CA GLU A 78 -6.64 8.56 3.29
C GLU A 78 -7.80 9.33 2.67
N GLU A 79 -8.69 8.62 1.96
CA GLU A 79 -9.83 9.19 1.23
C GLU A 79 -11.12 8.43 1.55
N VAL A 80 -12.26 9.00 1.18
CA VAL A 80 -13.56 8.34 1.25
C VAL A 80 -13.98 7.98 -0.17
N THR A 81 -14.37 6.73 -0.40
CA THR A 81 -14.86 6.30 -1.71
C THR A 81 -16.19 6.98 -2.06
N GLU A 82 -16.61 6.90 -3.32
CA GLU A 82 -17.91 7.41 -3.77
C GLU A 82 -19.08 6.77 -2.98
N ASP A 83 -18.92 5.51 -2.54
CA ASP A 83 -19.87 4.79 -1.70
C ASP A 83 -19.76 5.11 -0.19
N GLY A 84 -18.95 6.10 0.20
CA GLY A 84 -18.82 6.54 1.58
C GLY A 84 -17.93 5.65 2.47
N LYS A 85 -17.10 4.77 1.89
CA LYS A 85 -16.22 3.87 2.65
C LYS A 85 -14.84 4.49 2.89
N TYR A 86 -14.22 4.16 4.02
CA TYR A 86 -12.84 4.55 4.30
C TYR A 86 -11.88 3.79 3.37
N SER A 87 -10.98 4.53 2.71
CA SER A 87 -9.96 3.99 1.80
C SER A 87 -8.56 4.48 2.18
N LEU A 88 -7.60 3.56 2.25
CA LEU A 88 -6.18 3.86 2.33
C LEU A 88 -5.55 3.61 0.94
N VAL A 89 -5.15 4.69 0.27
CA VAL A 89 -4.52 4.64 -1.04
C VAL A 89 -3.01 4.65 -0.90
N MET A 90 -2.36 3.65 -1.47
CA MET A 90 -0.91 3.57 -1.60
C MET A 90 -0.51 3.95 -3.03
N VAL A 91 0.30 5.00 -3.19
CA VAL A 91 0.77 5.47 -4.49
C VAL A 91 2.20 4.97 -4.71
N PHE A 92 2.34 4.10 -5.70
CA PHE A 92 3.59 3.47 -6.08
C PHE A 92 4.15 4.07 -7.36
N LYS A 93 5.45 4.34 -7.40
CA LYS A 93 6.16 4.59 -8.65
C LYS A 93 6.81 3.31 -9.13
N ALA A 94 6.54 2.95 -10.38
CA ALA A 94 7.13 1.76 -11.00
C ALA A 94 7.39 2.02 -12.48
N LYS A 95 8.65 2.30 -12.85
CA LYS A 95 9.01 2.66 -14.23
C LYS A 95 8.91 1.50 -15.22
N ASP A 96 9.14 0.28 -14.75
CA ASP A 96 9.23 -0.92 -15.59
C ASP A 96 7.99 -1.82 -15.49
N LEU A 97 6.94 -1.36 -14.80
CA LEU A 97 5.70 -2.11 -14.64
C LEU A 97 4.58 -1.43 -15.42
N GLN A 98 3.57 -2.20 -15.78
CA GLN A 98 2.33 -1.71 -16.37
C GLN A 98 1.17 -1.83 -15.38
N LEU A 99 0.05 -1.18 -15.67
CA LEU A 99 -1.16 -1.28 -14.84
C LEU A 99 -1.59 -2.74 -14.64
N SER A 100 -1.50 -3.54 -15.70
CA SER A 100 -1.81 -4.98 -15.69
C SER A 100 -0.96 -5.80 -14.73
N ASP A 101 0.25 -5.34 -14.38
CA ASP A 101 1.08 -5.98 -13.36
C ASP A 101 0.49 -5.84 -11.96
N PHE A 102 -0.24 -4.76 -11.70
CA PHE A 102 -0.96 -4.54 -10.44
C PHE A 102 -2.34 -5.21 -10.48
N GLU A 103 -3.09 -5.04 -11.57
CA GLU A 103 -4.46 -5.60 -11.72
C GLU A 103 -4.47 -7.12 -11.55
N LYS A 104 -3.53 -7.85 -12.18
CA LYS A 104 -3.45 -9.32 -12.03
C LYS A 104 -3.15 -9.78 -10.59
N ARG A 105 -2.78 -8.86 -9.70
CA ARG A 105 -2.48 -9.09 -8.28
C ARG A 105 -3.53 -8.48 -7.35
N GLN A 106 -4.58 -7.83 -7.87
CA GLN A 106 -5.63 -7.17 -7.06
C GLN A 106 -6.25 -8.12 -6.03
N ALA A 107 -6.69 -9.32 -6.45
CA ALA A 107 -7.27 -10.31 -5.53
C ALA A 107 -6.27 -10.78 -4.45
N LYS A 108 -4.99 -10.88 -4.81
CA LYS A 108 -3.92 -11.25 -3.87
C LYS A 108 -3.61 -10.11 -2.90
N ILE A 109 -3.65 -8.86 -3.36
CA ILE A 109 -3.50 -7.67 -2.52
C ILE A 109 -4.63 -7.65 -1.48
N ALA A 110 -5.90 -7.76 -1.91
CA ALA A 110 -7.05 -7.76 -1.01
C ALA A 110 -6.92 -8.84 0.07
N SER A 111 -6.70 -10.10 -0.34
CA SER A 111 -6.57 -11.21 0.61
C SER A 111 -5.35 -11.12 1.52
N PHE A 112 -4.24 -10.52 1.05
CA PHE A 112 -3.03 -10.33 1.86
C PHE A 112 -3.26 -9.35 3.01
N PHE A 113 -4.00 -8.26 2.77
CA PHE A 113 -4.32 -7.29 3.81
C PHE A 113 -5.45 -7.75 4.74
N GLY A 114 -6.08 -8.89 4.46
CA GLY A 114 -6.97 -9.57 5.41
C GLY A 114 -8.47 -9.34 5.14
N PRO A 115 -9.34 -9.96 5.94
CA PRO A 115 -10.78 -9.92 5.74
C PRO A 115 -11.35 -8.50 5.96
N GLY A 116 -12.48 -8.22 5.32
CA GLY A 116 -13.14 -6.92 5.42
C GLY A 116 -12.40 -5.81 4.67
N ILE A 117 -11.55 -6.17 3.71
CA ILE A 117 -10.86 -5.25 2.81
C ILE A 117 -11.09 -5.67 1.36
N THR A 118 -11.50 -4.71 0.54
CA THR A 118 -11.41 -4.82 -0.92
C THR A 118 -10.22 -4.03 -1.42
N ALA A 119 -9.68 -4.42 -2.58
CA ALA A 119 -8.58 -3.72 -3.21
C ALA A 119 -9.00 -3.25 -4.60
N GLU A 120 -8.65 -2.02 -4.95
CA GLU A 120 -8.80 -1.48 -6.31
C GLU A 120 -7.46 -0.97 -6.81
N ILE A 121 -7.26 -1.10 -8.13
CA ILE A 121 -6.03 -0.67 -8.79
C ILE A 121 -6.36 0.51 -9.71
N GLY A 122 -5.65 1.61 -9.52
CA GLY A 122 -5.75 2.80 -10.36
C GLY A 122 -4.43 3.14 -11.04
N MET A 123 -4.52 3.90 -12.12
CA MET A 123 -3.36 4.51 -12.76
C MET A 123 -3.29 5.98 -12.37
N GLY A 124 -2.12 6.41 -11.91
CA GLY A 124 -1.78 7.82 -11.73
C GLY A 124 -0.90 8.35 -12.86
N GLU A 125 -0.48 9.60 -12.76
CA GLU A 125 0.42 10.21 -13.74
C GLU A 125 1.86 9.73 -13.59
N SER A 126 2.64 9.74 -14.68
CA SER A 126 4.10 9.54 -14.65
C SER A 126 4.56 8.19 -14.07
N ASN A 127 4.00 7.07 -14.55
CA ASN A 127 4.29 5.70 -14.08
C ASN A 127 3.99 5.49 -12.60
N LYS A 128 2.94 6.16 -12.11
CA LYS A 128 2.39 5.95 -10.78
C LYS A 128 1.19 5.03 -10.85
N TYR A 129 1.09 4.15 -9.87
CA TYR A 129 -0.01 3.20 -9.72
C TYR A 129 -0.57 3.33 -8.32
N GLU A 130 -1.88 3.30 -8.22
CA GLU A 130 -2.60 3.47 -6.98
C GLU A 130 -3.18 2.13 -6.56
N VAL A 131 -2.91 1.72 -5.33
CA VAL A 131 -3.56 0.56 -4.70
C VAL A 131 -4.45 1.11 -3.60
N ARG A 132 -5.76 1.09 -3.82
CA ARG A 132 -6.76 1.49 -2.83
C ARG A 132 -7.13 0.29 -2.00
N LEU A 133 -6.90 0.35 -0.70
CA LEU A 133 -7.41 -0.64 0.25
C LEU A 133 -8.64 -0.05 0.92
N ILE A 134 -9.81 -0.58 0.55
CA ILE A 134 -11.11 -0.06 0.98
C ILE A 134 -11.63 -0.94 2.10
N SER A 135 -12.00 -0.31 3.22
CA SER A 135 -12.62 -1.02 4.33
C SER A 135 -14.07 -1.35 4.01
N GLU A 136 -14.45 -2.61 4.19
CA GLU A 136 -15.84 -3.06 4.14
C GLU A 136 -16.59 -2.78 5.46
N THR A 137 -15.92 -2.16 6.44
CA THR A 137 -16.54 -1.76 7.71
C THR A 137 -17.42 -0.53 7.50
N THR A 138 -18.74 -0.73 7.52
CA THR A 138 -19.73 0.35 7.47
C THR A 138 -20.02 0.91 8.87
N LEU A 139 -20.43 2.18 8.92
CA LEU A 139 -20.94 2.83 10.13
C LEU A 139 -22.34 2.36 10.52
#